data_AF-A0A2B7XCQ2-F1
#
_entry.id   AF-A0A2B7XCQ2-F1
#
_cell.length_a   1.000
_cell.length_b   1.000
_cell.length_c   1.000
_cell.angle_alpha   90.00
_cell.angle_beta   90.00
_cell.angle_gamma   90.00
#
_symmetry.space_group_name_H-M   'P 1'
#
loop_
_entity.id
_entity.type
_entity.pdbx_description
1 polymer ?
#
loop_
_entity_poly.entity_id
_entity_poly.type
_entity_poly.pdbx_seq_one_letter_code
_entity_poly.pdbx_strand_id
1 'polypeptide(L)'
;MASANDEPPAGVHHYSSKADVPWDIQNYWFQRYKIFSKYDEGVWLTDDAWFGVTPEPIANKIAQHMADTAPKDKCILVDAFAGAGGNTIAFAQSGRWKRVYAIEKDPAVLQCAKHNAKVYGVEDKITWFEGDCMEILKHQLRDLASYSVVFASPPWGGPGYRADNVFDLSTMQPYSLATLYTEFSAFTEHMVLFLPRTSDLRQLATIIKDGNKALVMHYCMDGASKALCIYTGGFNDK
;
A
#
# COMPACT_ATOMS: atom_id res chain seq x y z
N MET A 1 15.01 -20.29 -17.93
CA MET A 1 14.50 -21.55 -17.37
C MET A 1 13.21 -21.20 -16.66
N ALA A 2 12.07 -21.70 -17.12
CA ALA A 2 10.81 -21.50 -16.42
C ALA A 2 10.93 -22.15 -15.05
N SER A 3 10.79 -21.36 -13.98
CA SER A 3 10.77 -21.88 -12.61
C SER A 3 9.61 -22.86 -12.46
N ALA A 4 9.80 -23.85 -11.58
CA ALA A 4 8.81 -24.87 -11.25
C ALA A 4 7.40 -24.29 -11.13
N ASN A 5 6.40 -25.05 -11.58
CA ASN A 5 4.99 -24.78 -11.32
C ASN A 5 4.78 -24.80 -9.80
N ASP A 6 5.02 -23.66 -9.14
CA ASP A 6 4.56 -23.45 -7.78
C ASP A 6 3.03 -23.38 -7.89
N GLU A 7 2.36 -24.44 -7.47
CA GLU A 7 0.91 -24.40 -7.30
C GLU A 7 0.58 -23.44 -6.15
N PRO A 8 -0.44 -22.58 -6.30
CA PRO A 8 -0.91 -21.74 -5.21
C PRO A 8 -1.23 -22.56 -3.94
N PRO A 9 -0.78 -22.14 -2.75
CA PRO A 9 -1.17 -22.80 -1.51
C PRO A 9 -2.67 -22.62 -1.23
N ALA A 10 -3.20 -23.36 -0.25
CA ALA A 10 -4.62 -23.28 0.10
C ALA A 10 -5.06 -21.84 0.43
N GLY A 11 -6.17 -21.39 -0.16
CA GLY A 11 -6.70 -20.03 -0.01
C GLY A 11 -6.00 -18.97 -0.87
N VAL A 12 -5.02 -19.37 -1.68
CA VAL A 12 -4.33 -18.52 -2.66
C VAL A 12 -4.67 -19.01 -4.06
N HIS A 13 -4.83 -18.08 -5.00
CA HIS A 13 -5.34 -18.38 -6.32
C HIS A 13 -4.55 -17.66 -7.42
N HIS A 14 -4.41 -18.36 -8.54
CA HIS A 14 -4.11 -17.78 -9.85
C HIS A 14 -5.24 -18.17 -10.81
N TYR A 15 -6.25 -17.30 -10.95
CA TYR A 15 -7.39 -17.59 -11.81
C TYR A 15 -7.03 -17.44 -13.28
N SER A 16 -7.10 -18.54 -14.04
CA SER A 16 -6.83 -18.59 -15.49
C SER A 16 -8.09 -18.46 -16.35
N SER A 17 -9.27 -18.77 -15.81
CA SER A 17 -10.54 -18.68 -16.52
C SER A 17 -11.61 -17.99 -15.67
N LYS A 18 -12.54 -17.29 -16.33
CA LYS A 18 -13.67 -16.63 -15.66
C LYS A 18 -14.54 -17.61 -14.87
N ALA A 19 -14.65 -18.86 -15.34
CA ALA A 19 -15.51 -19.87 -14.71
C ALA A 19 -15.03 -20.24 -13.30
N ASP A 20 -13.74 -20.05 -13.03
CA ASP A 20 -13.11 -20.36 -11.74
C ASP A 20 -13.13 -19.15 -10.78
N VAL A 21 -13.52 -17.97 -11.27
CA VAL A 21 -13.49 -16.72 -10.49
C VAL A 21 -14.82 -16.53 -9.75
N PRO A 22 -14.80 -16.38 -8.41
CA PRO A 22 -15.99 -16.00 -7.62
C PRO A 22 -16.70 -14.78 -8.20
N TRP A 23 -18.03 -14.79 -8.19
CA TRP A 23 -18.85 -13.82 -8.92
C TRP A 23 -18.57 -12.35 -8.53
N ASP A 24 -18.34 -12.10 -7.25
CA ASP A 24 -18.02 -10.79 -6.67
C ASP A 24 -16.61 -10.29 -7.03
N ILE A 25 -15.70 -11.19 -7.41
CA ILE A 25 -14.32 -10.88 -7.83
C ILE A 25 -14.22 -10.65 -9.35
N GLN A 26 -15.15 -11.18 -10.15
CA GLN A 26 -15.05 -11.15 -11.62
C GLN A 26 -14.76 -9.76 -12.20
N ASN A 27 -15.39 -8.70 -11.66
CA ASN A 27 -15.16 -7.32 -12.08
C ASN A 27 -13.71 -6.84 -11.88
N TYR A 28 -13.04 -7.33 -10.83
CA TYR A 28 -11.63 -7.07 -10.57
C TYR A 28 -10.73 -7.93 -11.46
N TRP A 29 -11.08 -9.21 -11.64
CA TRP A 29 -10.34 -10.11 -12.53
C TRP A 29 -10.36 -9.66 -14.01
N PHE A 30 -11.45 -9.06 -14.48
CA PHE A 30 -11.48 -8.43 -15.81
C PHE A 30 -10.50 -7.26 -15.94
N GLN A 31 -10.11 -6.65 -14.82
CA GLN A 31 -9.13 -5.57 -14.73
C GLN A 31 -7.77 -6.06 -14.24
N ARG A 32 -7.53 -7.37 -14.15
CA ARG A 32 -6.31 -7.95 -13.55
C ARG A 32 -5.02 -7.38 -14.12
N TYR A 33 -4.95 -7.10 -15.43
CA TYR A 33 -3.75 -6.51 -16.05
C TYR A 33 -3.51 -5.03 -15.68
N LYS A 34 -4.54 -4.33 -15.19
CA LYS A 34 -4.37 -3.01 -14.56
C LYS A 34 -3.96 -3.12 -13.09
N ILE A 35 -4.27 -4.24 -12.44
CA ILE A 35 -3.90 -4.52 -11.05
C ILE A 35 -2.44 -4.99 -10.99
N PHE A 36 -2.10 -5.98 -11.81
CA PHE A 36 -0.75 -6.48 -12.06
C PHE A 36 -0.56 -6.71 -13.57
N SER A 37 0.28 -5.92 -14.22
CA SER A 37 0.62 -6.05 -15.63
C SER A 37 1.19 -7.44 -15.97
N LYS A 38 1.92 -8.04 -15.03
CA LYS A 38 2.49 -9.39 -15.14
C LYS A 38 1.57 -10.50 -14.64
N TYR A 39 0.25 -10.27 -14.58
CA TYR A 39 -0.68 -11.24 -13.99
C TYR A 39 -0.46 -12.67 -14.52
N ASP A 40 -0.40 -12.84 -15.84
CA ASP A 40 -0.22 -14.15 -16.50
C ASP A 40 1.18 -14.75 -16.34
N GLU A 41 2.14 -14.02 -15.75
CA GLU A 41 3.46 -14.56 -15.35
C GLU A 41 3.40 -15.31 -14.00
N GLY A 42 2.19 -15.53 -13.46
CA GLY A 42 1.96 -16.36 -12.28
C GLY A 42 1.66 -15.59 -11.01
N VAL A 43 1.07 -14.39 -11.09
CA VAL A 43 0.68 -13.60 -9.91
C VAL A 43 -0.34 -14.35 -9.06
N TRP A 44 -0.17 -14.27 -7.75
CA TRP A 44 -1.02 -14.88 -6.73
C TRP A 44 -1.79 -13.83 -5.94
N LEU A 45 -3.06 -14.15 -5.66
CA LEU A 45 -3.95 -13.35 -4.82
C LEU A 45 -4.80 -14.28 -3.96
N THR A 46 -5.09 -13.88 -2.72
CA THR A 46 -6.25 -14.41 -2.00
C THR A 46 -7.51 -13.74 -2.55
N ASP A 47 -8.68 -14.31 -2.27
CA ASP A 47 -9.95 -13.74 -2.70
C ASP A 47 -10.17 -12.31 -2.16
N ASP A 48 -9.86 -12.08 -0.88
CA ASP A 48 -9.98 -10.77 -0.25
C ASP A 48 -8.99 -9.73 -0.78
N ALA A 49 -7.80 -10.17 -1.22
CA ALA A 49 -6.76 -9.26 -1.71
C ALA A 49 -7.22 -8.49 -2.95
N TRP A 50 -8.08 -9.07 -3.79
CA TRP A 50 -8.60 -8.43 -5.01
C TRP A 50 -9.26 -7.06 -4.77
N PHE A 51 -9.88 -6.88 -3.61
CA PHE A 51 -10.58 -5.63 -3.27
C PHE A 51 -9.64 -4.54 -2.77
N GLY A 52 -8.46 -4.91 -2.25
CA GLY A 52 -7.52 -4.01 -1.60
C GLY A 52 -6.29 -3.63 -2.44
N VAL A 53 -5.97 -4.39 -3.49
CA VAL A 53 -4.76 -4.09 -4.29
C VAL A 53 -4.92 -2.76 -5.02
N THR A 54 -3.93 -1.89 -4.84
CA THR A 54 -3.82 -0.64 -5.59
C THR A 54 -3.45 -0.95 -7.04
N PRO A 55 -4.20 -0.47 -8.05
CA PRO A 55 -3.86 -0.69 -9.45
C PRO A 55 -2.44 -0.24 -9.77
N GLU A 56 -1.69 -1.04 -10.54
CA GLU A 56 -0.28 -0.83 -10.84
C GLU A 56 0.06 0.58 -11.36
N PRO A 57 -0.72 1.21 -12.28
CA PRO A 57 -0.46 2.59 -12.70
C PRO A 57 -0.51 3.61 -11.56
N ILE A 58 -1.39 3.39 -10.58
CA ILE A 58 -1.52 4.26 -9.40
C ILE A 58 -0.36 4.02 -8.45
N ALA A 59 -0.04 2.75 -8.15
CA ALA A 59 1.09 2.37 -7.31
C ALA A 59 2.42 2.93 -7.86
N ASN A 60 2.66 2.78 -9.17
CA ASN A 60 3.84 3.33 -9.83
C ASN A 60 3.91 4.85 -9.76
N LYS A 61 2.78 5.55 -9.90
CA LYS A 61 2.75 7.01 -9.80
C LYS A 61 3.04 7.49 -8.37
N ILE A 62 2.49 6.80 -7.36
CA ILE A 62 2.80 7.06 -5.94
C ILE A 62 4.28 6.82 -5.67
N ALA A 63 4.81 5.68 -6.11
CA ALA A 63 6.21 5.32 -5.91
C ALA A 63 7.17 6.33 -6.56
N GLN A 64 6.89 6.76 -7.79
CA GLN A 64 7.68 7.78 -8.48
C GLN A 64 7.59 9.12 -7.74
N HIS A 65 6.40 9.56 -7.35
CA HIS A 65 6.24 10.81 -6.62
C HIS A 65 7.01 10.78 -5.30
N MET A 66 6.88 9.71 -4.51
CA MET A 66 7.67 9.54 -3.28
C MET A 66 9.17 9.51 -3.55
N ALA A 67 9.62 8.91 -4.66
CA ALA A 67 11.02 8.92 -5.04
C ALA A 67 11.56 10.33 -5.28
N ASP A 68 10.76 11.19 -5.91
CA ASP A 68 11.15 12.54 -6.29
C ASP A 68 11.07 13.55 -5.13
N THR A 69 10.16 13.33 -4.17
CA THR A 69 9.80 14.34 -3.16
C THR A 69 10.18 13.99 -1.73
N ALA A 70 10.45 12.71 -1.40
CA ALA A 70 10.87 12.32 -0.06
C ALA A 70 12.20 12.98 0.37
N PRO A 71 12.37 13.35 1.65
CA PRO A 71 13.63 13.94 2.14
C PRO A 71 14.84 13.06 1.82
N LYS A 72 15.93 13.69 1.36
CA LYS A 72 17.09 12.98 0.78
C LYS A 72 17.83 12.08 1.76
N ASP A 73 17.78 12.42 3.05
CA ASP A 73 18.39 11.67 4.15
C ASP A 73 17.56 10.42 4.54
N LYS A 74 16.29 10.34 4.13
CA LYS A 74 15.47 9.15 4.29
C LYS A 74 15.75 8.18 3.14
N CYS A 75 16.20 6.98 3.48
CA CYS A 75 16.61 5.97 2.51
C CYS A 75 15.98 4.60 2.74
N ILE A 76 15.14 4.47 3.76
CA ILE A 76 14.34 3.28 4.06
C ILE A 76 12.87 3.63 3.87
N LEU A 77 12.11 2.71 3.29
CA LEU A 77 10.65 2.78 3.27
C LEU A 77 10.08 1.65 4.10
N VAL A 78 9.08 1.94 4.92
CA VAL A 78 8.22 0.94 5.55
C VAL A 78 6.85 0.99 4.87
N ASP A 79 6.43 -0.11 4.26
CA ASP A 79 5.06 -0.33 3.82
C ASP A 79 4.30 -1.05 4.94
N ALA A 80 3.47 -0.30 5.67
CA ALA A 80 2.83 -0.78 6.90
C ALA A 80 1.65 -1.75 6.64
N PHE A 81 1.12 -1.78 5.43
CA PHE A 81 -0.02 -2.59 5.03
C PHE A 81 0.19 -3.12 3.61
N ALA A 82 1.16 -4.01 3.47
CA ALA A 82 1.69 -4.42 2.17
C ALA A 82 0.67 -5.13 1.28
N GLY A 83 -0.34 -5.80 1.86
CA GLY A 83 -1.32 -6.59 1.13
C GLY A 83 -0.62 -7.62 0.23
N ALA A 84 -1.16 -7.87 -0.96
CA ALA A 84 -0.53 -8.75 -1.95
C ALA A 84 0.68 -8.12 -2.68
N GLY A 85 1.23 -7.01 -2.16
CA GLY A 85 2.50 -6.43 -2.59
C GLY A 85 2.43 -5.38 -3.70
N GLY A 86 1.25 -4.92 -4.12
CA GLY A 86 1.12 -3.96 -5.24
C GLY A 86 1.94 -2.67 -5.06
N ASN A 87 1.75 -1.98 -3.92
CA ASN A 87 2.52 -0.77 -3.61
C ASN A 87 3.99 -1.10 -3.30
N THR A 88 4.24 -2.14 -2.49
CA THR A 88 5.59 -2.62 -2.13
C THR A 88 6.47 -2.87 -3.36
N ILE A 89 5.94 -3.55 -4.38
CA ILE A 89 6.65 -3.85 -5.64
C ILE A 89 7.00 -2.54 -6.36
N ALA A 90 6.03 -1.63 -6.52
CA ALA A 90 6.27 -0.34 -7.15
C ALA A 90 7.36 0.47 -6.43
N PHE A 91 7.34 0.47 -5.09
CA PHE A 91 8.38 1.11 -4.29
C PHE A 91 9.76 0.48 -4.52
N ALA A 92 9.87 -0.84 -4.53
CA ALA A 92 11.13 -1.53 -4.79
C ALA A 92 11.66 -1.30 -6.22
N GLN A 93 10.76 -1.17 -7.20
CA GLN A 93 11.10 -0.85 -8.59
C GLN A 93 11.58 0.58 -8.78
N SER A 94 11.12 1.53 -7.95
CA SER A 94 11.53 2.95 -8.04
C SER A 94 13.04 3.19 -7.90
N GLY A 95 13.76 2.27 -7.26
CA GLY A 95 15.20 2.38 -6.99
C GLY A 95 15.59 3.46 -5.97
N ARG A 96 14.61 4.17 -5.38
CA ARG A 96 14.86 5.24 -4.39
C ARG A 96 15.36 4.72 -3.05
N TRP A 97 14.88 3.56 -2.65
CA TRP A 97 15.03 3.03 -1.29
C TRP A 97 16.15 2.00 -1.25
N LYS A 98 17.02 2.11 -0.25
CA LYS A 98 18.04 1.08 0.02
C LYS A 98 17.39 -0.25 0.40
N ARG A 99 16.23 -0.18 1.06
CA ARG A 99 15.41 -1.33 1.45
C ARG A 99 13.97 -0.89 1.65
N VAL A 100 13.04 -1.74 1.22
CA VAL A 100 11.62 -1.64 1.59
C VAL A 100 11.33 -2.68 2.68
N TYR A 101 10.80 -2.26 3.82
CA TYR A 101 10.34 -3.13 4.90
C TYR A 101 8.82 -3.24 4.78
N ALA A 102 8.31 -4.39 4.37
CA ALA A 102 6.90 -4.58 4.06
C ALA A 102 6.25 -5.46 5.12
N ILE A 103 5.15 -4.97 5.69
CA ILE A 103 4.43 -5.61 6.80
C ILE A 103 3.05 -6.05 6.32
N GLU A 104 2.72 -7.31 6.53
CA GLU A 104 1.38 -7.83 6.30
C GLU A 104 0.98 -8.74 7.46
N LYS A 105 -0.26 -8.62 7.92
CA LYS A 105 -0.78 -9.34 9.08
C LYS A 105 -1.31 -10.71 8.70
N ASP A 106 -1.90 -10.84 7.52
CA ASP A 106 -2.42 -12.11 7.04
C ASP A 106 -1.31 -12.95 6.37
N PRO A 107 -1.02 -14.16 6.88
CA PRO A 107 0.07 -14.99 6.36
C PRO A 107 -0.15 -15.45 4.91
N ALA A 108 -1.39 -15.69 4.49
CA ALA A 108 -1.68 -16.11 3.11
C ALA A 108 -1.50 -14.94 2.13
N VAL A 109 -1.96 -13.74 2.51
CA VAL A 109 -1.72 -12.53 1.72
C VAL A 109 -0.23 -12.19 1.65
N LEU A 110 0.51 -12.37 2.76
CA LEU A 110 1.95 -12.18 2.78
C LEU A 110 2.69 -13.17 1.85
N GLN A 111 2.22 -14.42 1.77
CA GLN A 111 2.76 -15.39 0.82
C GLN A 111 2.55 -14.94 -0.63
N CYS A 112 1.35 -14.45 -0.97
CA CYS A 112 1.09 -13.81 -2.27
C CYS A 112 2.08 -12.68 -2.54
N ALA A 113 2.27 -11.77 -1.58
CA ALA A 113 3.16 -10.61 -1.74
C ALA A 113 4.61 -11.01 -2.02
N LYS A 114 5.14 -11.99 -1.26
CA LYS A 114 6.49 -12.54 -1.45
C LYS A 114 6.64 -13.19 -2.82
N HIS A 115 5.64 -13.94 -3.28
CA HIS A 115 5.63 -14.57 -4.59
C HIS A 115 5.58 -13.54 -5.71
N ASN A 116 4.65 -12.59 -5.63
CA ASN A 116 4.47 -11.52 -6.61
C ASN A 116 5.74 -10.68 -6.75
N ALA A 117 6.45 -10.41 -5.65
CA ALA A 117 7.73 -9.70 -5.72
C ALA A 117 8.80 -10.46 -6.52
N LYS A 118 8.81 -11.80 -6.49
CA LYS A 118 9.69 -12.63 -7.34
C LYS A 118 9.29 -12.56 -8.81
N VAL A 119 7.99 -12.62 -9.12
CA VAL A 119 7.47 -12.45 -10.49
C VAL A 119 7.92 -11.10 -11.09
N TYR A 120 8.00 -10.08 -10.26
CA TYR A 120 8.47 -8.74 -10.62
C TYR A 120 9.99 -8.53 -10.49
N GLY A 121 10.74 -9.51 -9.98
CA GLY A 121 12.21 -9.49 -9.86
C GLY A 121 12.75 -8.44 -8.90
N VAL A 122 12.05 -8.21 -7.78
CA VAL A 122 12.42 -7.21 -6.76
C VAL A 122 12.46 -7.76 -5.34
N GLU A 123 12.38 -9.08 -5.20
CA GLU A 123 12.36 -9.77 -3.92
C GLU A 123 13.60 -9.49 -3.06
N ASP A 124 14.75 -9.25 -3.69
CA ASP A 124 16.03 -8.97 -3.02
C ASP A 124 16.06 -7.59 -2.35
N LYS A 125 15.19 -6.67 -2.77
CA LYS A 125 15.06 -5.29 -2.26
C LYS A 125 14.06 -5.15 -1.11
N ILE A 126 13.36 -6.23 -0.74
CA ILE A 126 12.26 -6.19 0.23
C ILE A 126 12.60 -7.07 1.43
N THR A 127 12.36 -6.57 2.64
CA THR A 127 12.37 -7.36 3.88
C THR A 127 10.94 -7.48 4.38
N TRP A 128 10.45 -8.70 4.57
CA TRP A 128 9.06 -8.98 4.91
C TRP A 128 8.88 -9.25 6.39
N PHE A 129 7.79 -8.73 6.97
CA PHE A 129 7.37 -8.99 8.35
C PHE A 129 5.93 -9.48 8.35
N GLU A 130 5.69 -10.55 9.10
CA GLU A 130 4.35 -11.05 9.38
C GLU A 130 3.88 -10.51 10.73
N GLY A 131 2.74 -9.83 10.76
CA GLY A 131 2.09 -9.42 12.00
C GLY A 131 1.55 -8.00 12.01
N ASP A 132 1.34 -7.49 13.22
CA ASP A 132 0.77 -6.17 13.42
C ASP A 132 1.81 -5.07 13.20
N CYS A 133 1.51 -4.12 12.30
CA CYS A 133 2.45 -3.06 11.93
C CYS A 133 2.84 -2.16 13.10
N MET A 134 1.93 -1.90 14.05
CA MET A 134 2.20 -1.02 15.19
C MET A 134 3.23 -1.68 16.11
N GLU A 135 3.05 -2.97 16.39
CA GLU A 135 3.97 -3.75 17.21
C GLU A 135 5.34 -3.92 16.54
N ILE A 136 5.37 -4.19 15.22
CA ILE A 136 6.62 -4.34 14.45
C ILE A 136 7.41 -3.04 14.43
N LEU A 137 6.75 -1.89 14.18
CA LEU A 137 7.40 -0.58 14.20
C LEU A 137 8.03 -0.29 15.57
N LYS A 138 7.29 -0.57 16.65
CA LYS A 138 7.72 -0.29 18.03
C LYS A 138 8.83 -1.20 18.53
N HIS A 139 8.81 -2.48 18.16
CA HIS A 139 9.68 -3.49 18.76
C HIS A 139 10.78 -4.02 17.85
N GLN A 140 10.61 -3.99 16.53
CA GLN A 140 11.55 -4.60 15.58
C GLN A 140 12.23 -3.58 14.68
N LEU A 141 11.52 -2.50 14.28
CA LEU A 141 12.06 -1.51 13.34
C LEU A 141 12.48 -0.19 14.01
N ARG A 142 12.32 -0.05 15.32
CA ARG A 142 12.53 1.19 16.08
C ARG A 142 13.82 1.92 15.74
N ASP A 143 14.94 1.21 15.63
CA ASP A 143 16.26 1.81 15.37
C ASP A 143 16.41 2.34 13.94
N LEU A 144 15.49 2.00 13.03
CA LEU A 144 15.46 2.48 11.65
C LEU A 144 14.63 3.76 11.48
N ALA A 145 13.90 4.19 12.52
CA ALA A 145 12.99 5.35 12.51
C ALA A 145 13.60 6.60 11.86
N SER A 146 14.83 6.94 12.25
CA SER A 146 15.53 8.15 11.79
C SER A 146 15.80 8.17 10.27
N TYR A 147 15.82 7.01 9.61
CA TYR A 147 16.10 6.87 8.18
C TYR A 147 14.85 6.55 7.34
N SER A 148 13.70 6.43 8.00
CA SER A 148 12.50 5.81 7.42
C SER A 148 11.41 6.80 7.05
N VAL A 149 10.77 6.51 5.92
CA VAL A 149 9.42 6.97 5.58
C VAL A 149 8.44 5.83 5.83
N VAL A 150 7.24 6.13 6.33
CA VAL A 150 6.14 5.16 6.40
C VAL A 150 5.14 5.44 5.28
N PHE A 151 4.86 4.43 4.46
CA PHE A 151 3.67 4.39 3.62
C PHE A 151 2.62 3.50 4.29
N ALA A 152 1.38 3.97 4.33
CA ALA A 152 0.29 3.20 4.90
C ALA A 152 -0.95 3.25 4.01
N SER A 153 -1.37 2.08 3.52
CA SER A 153 -2.66 1.83 2.87
C SER A 153 -3.54 0.94 3.78
N PRO A 154 -4.08 1.47 4.89
CA PRO A 154 -4.88 0.68 5.82
C PRO A 154 -6.19 0.21 5.15
N PRO A 155 -6.86 -0.81 5.70
CA PRO A 155 -8.24 -1.09 5.33
C PRO A 155 -9.14 0.12 5.63
N TRP A 156 -10.15 0.35 4.79
CA TRP A 156 -11.04 1.51 4.87
C TRP A 156 -12.44 1.19 5.44
N GLY A 157 -12.65 -0.01 5.98
CA GLY A 157 -13.94 -0.44 6.52
C GLY A 157 -14.90 -1.09 5.49
N GLY A 158 -14.38 -1.54 4.34
CA GLY A 158 -15.15 -2.28 3.33
C GLY A 158 -15.97 -1.39 2.38
N PRO A 159 -16.64 -1.96 1.35
CA PRO A 159 -17.16 -1.22 0.18
C PRO A 159 -18.15 -0.09 0.48
N GLY A 160 -18.75 -0.07 1.67
CA GLY A 160 -19.65 0.98 2.14
C GLY A 160 -19.04 2.39 2.11
N TYR A 161 -17.71 2.51 2.16
CA TYR A 161 -17.01 3.80 2.07
C TYR A 161 -17.37 4.62 0.83
N ARG A 162 -17.83 3.96 -0.25
CA ARG A 162 -18.16 4.62 -1.52
C ARG A 162 -19.47 5.41 -1.47
N ALA A 163 -20.31 5.20 -0.46
CA ALA A 163 -21.58 5.90 -0.31
C ALA A 163 -21.41 7.33 0.25
N ASP A 164 -20.29 7.60 0.92
CA ASP A 164 -20.07 8.87 1.59
C ASP A 164 -19.59 9.94 0.60
N ASN A 165 -20.35 11.04 0.52
CA ASN A 165 -19.92 12.24 -0.23
C ASN A 165 -18.63 12.84 0.35
N VAL A 166 -18.48 12.76 1.68
CA VAL A 166 -17.27 13.11 2.42
C VAL A 166 -17.04 11.99 3.43
N PHE A 167 -15.93 11.26 3.27
CA PHE A 167 -15.59 10.11 4.08
C PHE A 167 -15.02 10.57 5.43
N ASP A 168 -15.67 10.14 6.51
CA ASP A 168 -15.30 10.46 7.89
C ASP A 168 -14.17 9.53 8.38
N LEU A 169 -12.97 10.10 8.47
CA LEU A 169 -11.77 9.38 8.90
C LEU A 169 -11.75 9.06 10.39
N SER A 170 -12.65 9.64 11.19
CA SER A 170 -12.79 9.31 12.62
C SER A 170 -13.48 7.96 12.84
N THR A 171 -14.32 7.54 11.90
CA THR A 171 -15.08 6.28 11.97
C THR A 171 -14.47 5.16 11.12
N MET A 172 -13.40 5.46 10.36
CA MET A 172 -12.67 4.49 9.54
C MET A 172 -12.25 3.27 10.35
N GLN A 173 -12.49 2.08 9.79
CA GLN A 173 -12.20 0.80 10.44
C GLN A 173 -11.14 0.01 9.65
N PRO A 174 -10.26 -0.73 10.35
CA PRO A 174 -10.23 -0.92 11.82
C PRO A 174 -9.52 0.21 12.57
N TYR A 175 -8.91 1.17 11.86
CA TYR A 175 -8.13 2.24 12.46
C TYR A 175 -8.65 3.61 12.02
N SER A 176 -8.93 4.47 12.99
CA SER A 176 -9.21 5.89 12.72
C SER A 176 -7.94 6.62 12.26
N LEU A 177 -8.09 7.79 11.63
CA LEU A 177 -6.96 8.67 11.33
C LEU A 177 -6.16 9.03 12.59
N ALA A 178 -6.84 9.29 13.70
CA ALA A 178 -6.18 9.65 14.95
C ALA A 178 -5.29 8.50 15.46
N THR A 179 -5.78 7.26 15.37
CA THR A 179 -5.01 6.06 15.73
C THR A 179 -3.79 5.91 14.83
N LEU A 180 -3.99 5.93 13.50
CA LEU A 180 -2.89 5.76 12.54
C LEU A 180 -1.82 6.85 12.71
N TYR A 181 -2.23 8.11 12.84
CA TYR A 181 -1.31 9.20 13.02
C TYR A 181 -0.54 9.09 14.34
N THR A 182 -1.21 8.75 15.45
CA THR A 182 -0.55 8.60 16.76
C THR A 182 0.53 7.54 16.74
N GLU A 183 0.23 6.36 16.19
CA GLU A 183 1.16 5.24 16.14
C GLU A 183 2.33 5.50 15.17
N PHE A 184 2.04 6.00 13.97
CA PHE A 184 3.11 6.25 12.99
C PHE A 184 3.97 7.46 13.32
N SER A 185 3.40 8.53 13.90
CA SER A 185 4.19 9.71 14.31
C SER A 185 5.12 9.43 15.49
N ALA A 186 4.82 8.42 16.31
CA ALA A 186 5.75 7.93 17.33
C ALA A 186 6.98 7.22 16.72
N PHE A 187 6.86 6.72 15.49
CA PHE A 187 7.97 6.13 14.74
C PHE A 187 8.70 7.16 13.88
N THR A 188 7.99 7.92 13.05
CA THR A 188 8.57 8.93 12.16
C THR A 188 7.53 10.00 11.81
N GLU A 189 7.95 11.26 11.64
CA GLU A 189 7.06 12.30 11.12
C GLU A 189 6.89 12.27 9.60
N HIS A 190 7.71 11.46 8.91
CA HIS A 190 7.72 11.30 7.46
C HIS A 190 6.80 10.16 7.05
N MET A 191 5.54 10.48 6.74
CA MET A 191 4.55 9.47 6.36
C MET A 191 3.72 9.86 5.15
N VAL A 192 3.21 8.85 4.47
CA VAL A 192 2.26 8.94 3.37
C VAL A 192 1.08 8.03 3.68
N LEU A 193 -0.12 8.60 3.82
CA LEU A 193 -1.34 7.84 4.07
C LEU A 193 -2.17 7.76 2.79
N PHE A 194 -2.43 6.54 2.31
CA PHE A 194 -3.29 6.26 1.15
C PHE A 194 -4.72 5.98 1.62
N LEU A 195 -5.63 6.88 1.27
CA LEU A 195 -6.96 7.00 1.88
C LEU A 195 -8.07 7.09 0.81
N PRO A 196 -9.34 6.90 1.19
CA PRO A 196 -10.47 7.09 0.30
C PRO A 196 -10.43 8.46 -0.38
N ARG A 197 -10.73 8.50 -1.67
CA ARG A 197 -10.74 9.73 -2.47
C ARG A 197 -11.70 10.82 -1.96
N THR A 198 -12.66 10.50 -1.10
CA THR A 198 -13.62 11.45 -0.52
C THR A 198 -13.26 11.85 0.91
N SER A 199 -12.07 11.47 1.41
CA SER A 199 -11.59 11.78 2.77
C SER A 199 -11.75 13.26 3.14
N ASP A 200 -12.26 13.53 4.35
CA ASP A 200 -12.44 14.89 4.85
C ASP A 200 -11.10 15.61 5.04
N LEU A 201 -10.81 16.58 4.18
CA LEU A 201 -9.59 17.38 4.23
C LEU A 201 -9.45 18.18 5.53
N ARG A 202 -10.55 18.51 6.22
CA ARG A 202 -10.51 19.21 7.51
C ARG A 202 -9.97 18.30 8.60
N GLN A 203 -10.31 17.02 8.56
CA GLN A 203 -9.75 16.01 9.47
C GLN A 203 -8.28 15.73 9.15
N LEU A 204 -7.90 15.70 7.87
CA LEU A 204 -6.50 15.60 7.49
C LEU A 204 -5.67 16.81 7.95
N ALA A 205 -6.24 18.01 7.96
CA ALA A 205 -5.56 19.20 8.44
C ALA A 205 -5.28 19.16 9.95
N THR A 206 -6.05 18.42 10.75
CA THR A 206 -5.88 18.40 12.22
C THR A 206 -4.64 17.63 12.67
N ILE A 207 -4.09 16.76 11.82
CA ILE A 207 -2.85 16.03 12.11
C ILE A 207 -1.59 16.82 11.71
N ILE A 208 -1.73 18.00 11.12
CA ILE A 208 -0.61 18.83 10.70
C ILE A 208 -0.29 19.83 11.81
N LYS A 209 0.96 19.79 12.30
CA LYS A 209 1.44 20.73 13.33
C LYS A 209 1.33 22.18 12.84
N ASP A 210 1.00 23.10 13.75
CA ASP A 210 0.87 24.52 13.45
C ASP A 210 2.11 25.08 12.73
N GLY A 211 1.87 25.86 11.67
CA GLY A 211 2.91 26.46 10.83
C GLY A 211 3.49 25.52 9.76
N ASN A 212 3.19 24.22 9.80
CA ASN A 212 3.59 23.27 8.76
C ASN A 212 2.53 23.15 7.65
N LYS A 213 2.97 22.62 6.51
CA LYS A 213 2.10 22.26 5.38
C LYS A 213 2.22 20.76 5.11
N ALA A 214 1.17 20.19 4.54
CA ALA A 214 1.16 18.85 4.00
C ALA A 214 0.63 18.89 2.57
N LEU A 215 1.25 18.07 1.71
CA LEU A 215 0.79 17.90 0.35
C LEU A 215 -0.33 16.86 0.35
N VAL A 216 -1.45 17.18 -0.31
CA VAL A 216 -2.55 16.25 -0.53
C VAL A 216 -2.72 16.08 -2.03
N MET A 217 -2.72 14.83 -2.50
CA MET A 217 -2.75 14.52 -3.93
C MET A 217 -3.79 13.45 -4.23
N HIS A 218 -4.62 13.71 -5.24
CA HIS A 218 -5.47 12.68 -5.83
C HIS A 218 -4.72 11.90 -6.88
N TYR A 219 -4.87 10.58 -6.83
CA TYR A 219 -4.40 9.69 -7.89
C TYR A 219 -5.57 9.26 -8.77
N CYS A 220 -5.50 9.68 -10.03
CA CYS A 220 -6.57 9.50 -11.00
C CYS A 220 -6.21 8.42 -12.02
N MET A 221 -7.20 7.63 -12.42
CA MET A 221 -7.10 6.67 -13.52
C MET A 221 -8.39 6.72 -14.32
N ASP A 222 -8.27 6.74 -15.66
CA ASP A 222 -9.40 6.81 -16.59
C ASP A 222 -10.34 8.02 -16.31
N GLY A 223 -9.75 9.19 -16.05
CA GLY A 223 -10.48 10.44 -15.80
C GLY A 223 -11.17 10.53 -14.43
N ALA A 224 -11.01 9.54 -13.56
CA ALA A 224 -11.63 9.51 -12.24
C ALA A 224 -10.60 9.41 -11.11
N SER A 225 -10.79 10.19 -10.05
CA SER A 225 -10.02 10.02 -8.80
C SER A 225 -10.32 8.64 -8.20
N LYS A 226 -9.26 7.90 -7.86
CA LYS A 226 -9.32 6.55 -7.29
C LYS A 226 -9.01 6.56 -5.80
N ALA A 227 -8.05 7.37 -5.40
CA ALA A 227 -7.62 7.52 -4.01
C ALA A 227 -7.04 8.92 -3.78
N LEU A 228 -6.80 9.23 -2.52
CA LEU A 228 -6.12 10.42 -2.06
C LEU A 228 -4.94 10.02 -1.17
N CYS A 229 -3.79 10.65 -1.36
CA CYS A 229 -2.67 10.55 -0.42
C CYS A 229 -2.44 11.88 0.28
N ILE A 230 -2.15 11.83 1.58
CA ILE A 230 -1.53 12.93 2.31
C ILE A 230 -0.06 12.61 2.61
N TYR A 231 0.81 13.60 2.42
CA TYR A 231 2.26 13.52 2.63
C TYR A 231 2.67 14.47 3.74
N THR A 232 3.32 13.97 4.79
CA THR A 232 3.76 14.77 5.95
C THR A 232 5.26 14.63 6.19
N GLY A 233 5.84 15.57 6.94
CA GLY A 233 7.27 15.52 7.27
C GLY A 233 8.18 15.98 6.13
N GLY A 234 7.86 17.08 5.45
CA GLY A 234 8.81 17.73 4.54
C GLY A 234 8.98 17.07 3.17
N PHE A 235 7.94 16.46 2.63
CA PHE A 235 7.88 16.17 1.19
C PHE A 235 7.82 17.49 0.40
N ASN A 236 8.58 17.60 -0.69
CA ASN A 236 8.64 18.81 -1.51
C ASN A 236 7.54 18.85 -2.58
N ASP A 237 7.01 20.02 -2.90
CA ASP A 237 5.95 20.24 -3.91
C ASP A 237 6.49 20.26 -5.37
N LYS A 238 7.52 19.47 -5.71
CA LYS A 238 8.18 19.56 -7.02
C LYS A 238 7.26 19.30 -8.22
#